data_AF-A0A9E5GTL1-F1
#
_entry.id   AF-A0A9E5GTL1-F1
#
_cell.length_a   1.000
_cell.length_b   1.000
_cell.length_c   1.000
_cell.angle_alpha   90.00
_cell.angle_beta   90.00
_cell.angle_gamma   90.00
#
_symmetry.space_group_name_H-M   'P 1'
#
loop_
_entity.id
_entity.type
_entity.pdbx_description
1 polymer ?
#
loop_
_entity_poly.entity_id
_entity_poly.type
_entity_poly.pdbx_seq_one_letter_code
_entity_poly.pdbx_strand_id
1 'polypeptide(L)'
;MRKTTKLALTLTCAAVMGFTAAPAKANDLINSSVSGYVGGDITQSVSGYGANADLNVGSIDTEFSYGPGGAYRNLEAEGRVGGDVTQIARTGGGWVSPDFKLEAQIGNIKATAATNSYAFGAVEGDITQVVDGESSAELHVGSMMTDNGTIENSTAIGFVGGDVTQRATNGAKASARVGSLR
;
A
#
# COMPACT_ATOMS: atom_id res chain seq x y z
N MET A 1 -21.75 -11.82 -28.14
CA MET A 1 -21.49 -10.59 -27.37
C MET A 1 -21.42 -10.95 -25.89
N ARG A 2 -20.24 -10.90 -25.26
CA ARG A 2 -20.08 -11.17 -23.82
C ARG A 2 -20.54 -9.94 -23.04
N LYS A 3 -21.51 -10.11 -22.14
CA LYS A 3 -21.95 -9.06 -21.20
C LYS A 3 -20.90 -8.94 -20.10
N THR A 4 -20.20 -7.82 -20.04
CA THR A 4 -19.33 -7.45 -18.93
C THR A 4 -20.19 -7.00 -17.76
N THR A 5 -20.36 -7.87 -16.76
CA THR A 5 -21.01 -7.51 -15.50
C THR A 5 -20.01 -6.70 -14.68
N LYS A 6 -20.21 -5.38 -14.59
CA LYS A 6 -19.45 -4.52 -13.66
C LYS A 6 -19.97 -4.80 -12.25
N LEU A 7 -19.15 -5.43 -11.39
CA LEU A 7 -19.46 -5.56 -9.97
C LEU A 7 -19.20 -4.22 -9.26
N ALA A 8 -20.13 -3.84 -8.39
CA ALA A 8 -20.11 -2.59 -7.65
C ALA A 8 -19.04 -2.61 -6.55
N LEU A 9 -18.12 -1.65 -6.59
CA LEU A 9 -17.31 -1.25 -5.44
C LEU A 9 -18.22 -0.48 -4.49
N THR A 10 -18.59 -1.07 -3.36
CA THR A 10 -19.31 -0.35 -2.30
C THR A 10 -18.29 0.36 -1.44
N LEU A 11 -18.08 1.64 -1.73
CA LEU A 11 -17.28 2.54 -0.89
C LEU A 11 -18.22 3.11 0.17
N THR A 12 -18.24 2.54 1.37
CA THR A 12 -18.91 3.18 2.51
C THR A 12 -18.02 4.35 2.96
N CYS A 13 -18.40 5.57 2.57
CA CYS A 13 -17.60 6.79 2.75
C CYS A 13 -17.15 7.03 4.21
N ALA A 14 -15.85 7.01 4.45
CA ALA A 14 -15.16 8.08 5.16
C ALA A 14 -14.16 8.68 4.16
N ALA A 15 -14.22 9.98 3.91
CA ALA A 15 -13.57 10.65 2.79
C ALA A 15 -12.08 10.29 2.64
N VAL A 16 -11.73 9.51 1.62
CA VAL A 16 -10.34 9.39 1.16
C VAL A 16 -10.07 10.61 0.30
N MET A 17 -9.59 11.70 0.90
CA MET A 17 -8.93 12.77 0.15
C MET A 17 -7.52 12.30 -0.19
N GLY A 18 -7.43 11.39 -1.15
CA GLY A 18 -6.18 11.10 -1.83
C GLY A 18 -5.93 12.23 -2.82
N PHE A 19 -5.00 13.14 -2.51
CA PHE A 19 -4.38 13.93 -3.56
C PHE A 19 -3.55 12.96 -4.41
N THR A 20 -4.18 12.32 -5.40
CA THR A 20 -3.44 11.87 -6.57
C THR A 20 -3.07 13.14 -7.32
N ALA A 21 -2.03 13.82 -6.85
CA ALA A 21 -1.23 14.60 -7.77
C ALA A 21 -0.87 13.60 -8.88
N ALA A 22 -1.45 13.77 -10.06
CA ALA A 22 -0.95 13.11 -11.26
C ALA A 22 0.58 13.25 -11.18
N PRO A 23 1.36 12.16 -11.25
CA PRO A 23 2.79 12.24 -11.01
C PRO A 23 3.30 13.35 -11.92
N ALA A 24 3.69 14.47 -11.31
CA ALA A 24 4.45 15.46 -12.04
C ALA A 24 5.63 14.65 -12.57
N LYS A 25 5.79 14.62 -13.89
CA LYS A 25 6.93 13.98 -14.55
C LYS A 25 8.18 14.78 -14.18
N ALA A 26 8.59 14.66 -12.92
CA ALA A 26 9.73 15.32 -12.35
C ALA A 26 10.84 14.28 -12.38
N ASN A 27 11.91 14.59 -13.11
CA ASN A 27 13.11 13.76 -13.14
C ASN A 27 13.73 13.62 -11.73
N ASP A 28 13.41 14.55 -10.83
CA ASP A 28 13.80 14.59 -9.42
C ASP A 28 12.56 14.88 -8.55
N LEU A 29 12.45 14.20 -7.41
CA LEU A 29 11.48 14.52 -6.36
C LEU A 29 12.25 15.02 -5.14
N ILE A 30 12.22 16.33 -4.91
CA ILE A 30 13.00 17.00 -3.88
C ILE A 30 12.05 17.82 -3.01
N ASN A 31 12.21 17.78 -1.69
CA ASN A 31 11.41 18.56 -0.74
C ASN A 31 9.90 18.38 -0.96
N SER A 32 9.46 17.13 -1.13
CA SER A 32 8.06 16.82 -1.39
C SER A 32 7.44 16.20 -0.15
N SER A 33 6.28 16.71 0.24
CA SER A 33 5.55 16.25 1.42
C SER A 33 4.13 15.85 1.02
N VAL A 34 3.67 14.69 1.47
CA VAL A 34 2.30 14.21 1.30
C VAL A 34 1.75 13.74 2.65
N SER A 35 0.50 14.08 2.92
CA SER A 35 -0.20 13.63 4.11
C SER A 35 -1.59 13.10 3.76
N GLY A 36 -2.04 12.03 4.40
CA GLY A 36 -3.38 11.45 4.23
C GLY A 36 -3.92 10.87 5.52
N TYR A 37 -5.23 11.00 5.72
CA TYR A 37 -5.93 10.42 6.86
C TYR A 37 -7.24 9.79 6.43
N VAL A 38 -7.51 8.59 6.94
CA VAL A 38 -8.81 7.91 6.84
C VAL A 38 -9.35 7.73 8.26
N GLY A 39 -10.45 8.39 8.59
CA GLY A 39 -11.00 8.41 9.95
C GLY A 39 -11.75 7.15 10.38
N GLY A 40 -11.88 6.15 9.52
CA GLY A 40 -12.58 4.90 9.81
C GLY A 40 -11.87 3.70 9.21
N ASP A 41 -12.59 2.60 9.12
CA ASP A 41 -12.02 1.33 8.65
C ASP A 41 -11.75 1.34 7.15
N ILE A 42 -10.77 0.56 6.76
CA ILE A 42 -10.38 0.29 5.39
C ILE A 42 -10.64 -1.19 5.11
N THR A 43 -11.36 -1.47 4.04
CA THR A 43 -11.55 -2.85 3.56
C THR A 43 -11.23 -2.97 2.08
N GLN A 44 -10.20 -3.75 1.75
CA GLN A 44 -9.94 -4.22 0.39
C GLN A 44 -10.39 -5.68 0.28
N SER A 45 -11.39 -5.94 -0.55
CA SER A 45 -11.91 -7.31 -0.77
C SER A 45 -11.97 -7.62 -2.25
N VAL A 46 -11.28 -8.67 -2.68
CA VAL A 46 -11.32 -9.18 -4.05
C VAL A 46 -11.81 -10.62 -4.07
N SER A 47 -12.70 -10.90 -5.01
CA SER A 47 -13.24 -12.23 -5.28
C SER A 47 -13.56 -12.33 -6.76
N GLY A 48 -13.43 -13.52 -7.35
CA GLY A 48 -13.74 -13.75 -8.78
C GLY A 48 -12.50 -14.08 -9.60
N TYR A 49 -12.16 -13.27 -10.60
CA TYR A 49 -11.04 -13.54 -11.52
C TYR A 49 -10.08 -12.35 -11.63
N GLY A 50 -8.80 -12.60 -11.33
CA GLY A 50 -7.62 -11.78 -11.71
C GLY A 50 -7.74 -10.28 -11.47
N ALA A 51 -7.87 -9.86 -10.21
CA ALA A 51 -7.96 -8.45 -9.82
C ALA A 51 -6.80 -8.05 -8.90
N ASN A 52 -6.27 -6.85 -9.12
CA ASN A 52 -5.36 -6.17 -8.21
C ASN A 52 -6.09 -5.02 -7.53
N ALA A 53 -5.82 -4.78 -6.25
CA ALA A 53 -6.32 -3.63 -5.53
C ALA A 53 -5.19 -2.94 -4.78
N ASP A 54 -4.96 -1.68 -5.12
CA ASP A 54 -3.94 -0.84 -4.52
C ASP A 54 -4.61 0.30 -3.73
N LEU A 55 -4.11 0.55 -2.52
CA LEU A 55 -4.58 1.61 -1.65
C LEU A 55 -3.39 2.41 -1.14
N ASN A 56 -3.49 3.74 -1.25
CA ASN A 56 -2.47 4.65 -0.76
C ASN A 56 -3.11 5.71 0.16
N VAL A 57 -2.62 5.80 1.40
CA VAL A 57 -3.00 6.83 2.38
C VAL A 57 -1.75 7.61 2.74
N GLY A 58 -1.60 8.82 2.19
CA GLY A 58 -0.45 9.68 2.50
C GLY A 58 0.89 9.06 2.13
N SER A 59 0.95 8.37 0.98
CA SER A 59 2.14 7.64 0.52
C SER A 59 2.69 8.23 -0.77
N ILE A 60 4.00 8.11 -0.97
CA ILE A 60 4.70 8.46 -2.21
C ILE A 60 5.07 7.15 -2.92
N ASP A 61 4.61 6.98 -4.15
CA ASP A 61 5.08 5.92 -5.04
C ASP A 61 5.63 6.56 -6.31
N THR A 62 6.93 6.37 -6.56
CA THR A 62 7.59 6.83 -7.77
C THR A 62 7.96 5.63 -8.64
N GLU A 63 7.04 5.22 -9.52
CA GLU A 63 7.25 4.10 -10.44
C GLU A 63 8.31 4.36 -11.53
N PHE A 64 8.67 5.62 -11.78
CA PHE A 64 9.57 6.00 -12.87
C PHE A 64 10.84 6.66 -12.34
N SER A 65 11.92 5.89 -12.33
CA SER A 65 13.27 6.44 -12.22
C SER A 65 13.93 6.46 -13.57
N TYR A 66 14.08 7.67 -14.11
CA TYR A 66 14.91 7.88 -15.28
C TYR A 66 16.38 7.81 -14.88
N GLY A 67 16.88 6.58 -14.81
CA GLY A 67 18.31 6.27 -14.74
C GLY A 67 18.98 6.49 -13.37
N PRO A 68 20.27 6.15 -13.27
CA PRO A 68 21.07 6.17 -12.04
C PRO A 68 21.40 7.58 -11.50
N GLY A 69 20.52 8.57 -11.69
CA GLY A 69 20.78 9.97 -11.34
C GLY A 69 19.58 10.79 -10.84
N GLY A 70 18.38 10.22 -10.73
CA GLY A 70 17.23 10.92 -10.16
C GLY A 70 17.43 11.18 -8.66
N ALA A 71 17.33 12.44 -8.24
CA ALA A 71 17.50 12.84 -6.84
C ALA A 71 16.16 12.75 -6.08
N TYR A 72 15.94 11.63 -5.39
CA TYR A 72 14.83 11.44 -4.45
C TYR A 72 15.30 11.78 -3.03
N ARG A 73 15.10 13.02 -2.61
CA ARG A 73 15.64 13.52 -1.33
C ARG A 73 14.70 14.43 -0.59
N ASN A 74 14.79 14.43 0.74
CA ASN A 74 13.93 15.23 1.62
C ASN A 74 12.45 14.97 1.31
N LEU A 75 12.07 13.70 1.21
CA LEU A 75 10.70 13.29 0.98
C LEU A 75 10.02 13.05 2.33
N GLU A 76 8.79 13.50 2.47
CA GLU A 76 7.98 13.29 3.68
C GLU A 76 6.64 12.65 3.29
N ALA A 77 6.36 11.48 3.84
CA ALA A 77 5.09 10.78 3.64
C ALA A 77 4.45 10.49 4.99
N GLU A 78 3.23 10.99 5.22
CA GLU A 78 2.48 10.76 6.45
C GLU A 78 1.09 10.18 6.16
N GLY A 79 0.83 8.97 6.63
CA GLY A 79 -0.45 8.28 6.46
C GLY A 79 -1.02 7.82 7.78
N ARG A 80 -2.32 8.02 7.97
CA ARG A 80 -3.01 7.60 9.20
C ARG A 80 -4.36 6.95 8.90
N VAL A 81 -4.68 5.90 9.63
CA VAL A 81 -5.98 5.22 9.61
C VAL A 81 -6.49 5.16 11.04
N GLY A 82 -7.65 5.76 11.31
CA GLY A 82 -8.27 5.78 12.64
C GLY A 82 -9.04 4.51 13.01
N GLY A 83 -9.23 3.60 12.05
CA GLY A 83 -9.91 2.32 12.26
C GLY A 83 -9.05 1.12 11.84
N ASP A 84 -9.72 0.02 11.54
CA ASP A 84 -9.09 -1.24 11.16
C ASP A 84 -8.69 -1.26 9.68
N VAL A 85 -7.70 -2.07 9.34
CA VAL A 85 -7.31 -2.36 7.95
C VAL A 85 -7.53 -3.83 7.66
N THR A 86 -8.51 -4.12 6.81
CA THR A 86 -8.88 -5.48 6.41
C THR A 86 -8.59 -5.73 4.93
N GLN A 87 -7.78 -6.75 4.62
CA GLN A 87 -7.49 -7.22 3.27
C GLN A 87 -7.95 -8.67 3.11
N ILE A 88 -8.88 -8.91 2.20
CA ILE A 88 -9.47 -10.24 1.94
C ILE A 88 -9.34 -10.59 0.47
N ALA A 89 -8.59 -11.65 0.17
CA ALA A 89 -8.49 -12.24 -1.17
C ALA A 89 -8.98 -13.69 -1.12
N ARG A 90 -10.11 -13.97 -1.78
CA ARG A 90 -10.72 -15.30 -1.83
C ARG A 90 -10.82 -15.82 -3.25
N THR A 91 -10.24 -16.99 -3.49
CA THR A 91 -10.40 -17.73 -4.75
C THR A 91 -11.79 -18.38 -4.81
N GLY A 92 -12.54 -18.02 -5.84
CA GLY A 92 -13.89 -18.57 -6.04
C GLY A 92 -13.83 -19.95 -6.72
N GLY A 93 -13.50 -21.01 -5.98
CA GLY A 93 -13.77 -22.43 -6.30
C GLY A 93 -13.50 -22.98 -7.71
N GLY A 94 -12.78 -22.26 -8.58
CA GLY A 94 -12.59 -22.59 -10.00
C GLY A 94 -11.22 -23.21 -10.27
N TRP A 95 -11.14 -24.02 -11.33
CA TRP A 95 -9.96 -24.79 -11.76
C TRP A 95 -8.75 -23.94 -12.23
N VAL A 96 -8.92 -22.63 -12.36
CA VAL A 96 -7.83 -21.68 -12.63
C VAL A 96 -7.67 -20.89 -11.34
N SER A 97 -6.50 -20.95 -10.69
CA SER A 97 -6.18 -20.10 -9.55
C SER A 97 -6.02 -18.67 -10.06
N PRO A 98 -6.94 -17.74 -9.76
CA PRO A 98 -6.68 -16.34 -10.03
C PRO A 98 -5.62 -15.84 -9.04
N ASP A 99 -4.48 -15.41 -9.57
CA ASP A 99 -3.49 -14.67 -8.80
C ASP A 99 -4.06 -13.29 -8.47
N PHE A 100 -4.47 -13.07 -7.22
CA PHE A 100 -4.84 -11.74 -6.73
C PHE A 100 -3.66 -11.07 -6.05
N LYS A 101 -3.55 -9.74 -6.19
CA LYS A 101 -2.63 -8.93 -5.40
C LYS A 101 -3.38 -7.80 -4.71
N LEU A 102 -3.30 -7.76 -3.38
CA LEU A 102 -3.75 -6.65 -2.56
C LEU A 102 -2.53 -5.90 -2.04
N GLU A 103 -2.45 -4.60 -2.29
CA GLU A 103 -1.41 -3.74 -1.74
C GLU A 103 -2.05 -2.56 -1.01
N ALA A 104 -1.62 -2.31 0.21
CA ALA A 104 -2.01 -1.13 0.97
C ALA A 104 -0.76 -0.45 1.52
N GLN A 105 -0.66 0.85 1.31
CA GLN A 105 0.44 1.68 1.76
C GLN A 105 -0.08 2.88 2.55
N ILE A 106 0.30 2.98 3.81
CA ILE A 106 -0.11 4.02 4.74
C ILE A 106 1.16 4.74 5.20
N GLY A 107 1.39 5.95 4.71
CA GLY A 107 2.54 6.74 5.10
C GLY A 107 3.86 6.18 4.60
N ASN A 108 3.86 5.62 3.39
CA ASN A 108 5.00 4.89 2.82
C ASN A 108 5.75 5.73 1.78
N ILE A 109 7.03 5.45 1.59
CA ILE A 109 7.80 5.92 0.42
C ILE A 109 8.32 4.72 -0.35
N LYS A 110 7.87 4.58 -1.59
CA LYS A 110 8.42 3.64 -2.57
C LYS A 110 9.11 4.44 -3.67
N ALA A 111 10.43 4.33 -3.72
CA ALA A 111 11.28 5.04 -4.68
C ALA A 111 12.54 4.25 -4.99
N THR A 112 13.21 4.51 -6.11
CA THR A 112 14.49 3.82 -6.40
C THR A 112 15.63 4.28 -5.51
N ALA A 113 15.56 5.48 -4.94
CA ALA A 113 16.43 5.93 -3.88
C ALA A 113 15.63 6.79 -2.90
N ALA A 114 16.09 6.92 -1.66
CA ALA A 114 15.53 7.85 -0.69
C ALA A 114 16.64 8.36 0.23
N THR A 115 16.95 9.66 0.15
CA THR A 115 17.98 10.29 0.99
C THR A 115 17.38 11.37 1.88
N ASN A 116 17.69 11.37 3.18
CA ASN A 116 17.16 12.33 4.15
C ASN A 116 15.62 12.38 4.16
N SER A 117 14.97 11.24 3.98
CA SER A 117 13.51 11.15 3.87
C SER A 117 12.87 10.67 5.17
N TYR A 118 11.58 10.94 5.31
CA TYR A 118 10.76 10.59 6.46
C TYR A 118 9.45 9.93 6.01
N ALA A 119 9.15 8.76 6.57
CA ALA A 119 7.92 8.02 6.30
C ALA A 119 7.27 7.68 7.64
N PHE A 120 6.04 8.14 7.84
CA PHE A 120 5.26 7.87 9.04
C PHE A 120 3.90 7.28 8.66
N GLY A 121 3.63 6.08 9.16
CA GLY A 121 2.35 5.42 9.01
C GLY A 121 1.77 5.02 10.35
N ALA A 122 0.47 5.22 10.53
CA ALA A 122 -0.23 4.74 11.71
C ALA A 122 -1.56 4.09 11.34
N VAL A 123 -1.85 2.97 11.99
CA VAL A 123 -3.18 2.34 12.06
C VAL A 123 -3.56 2.31 13.53
N GLU A 124 -4.65 2.97 13.92
CA GLU A 124 -5.10 2.99 15.31
C GLU A 124 -5.78 1.67 15.71
N GLY A 125 -6.39 0.96 14.74
CA GLY A 125 -7.06 -0.32 14.94
C GLY A 125 -6.20 -1.55 14.60
N ASP A 126 -6.89 -2.64 14.31
CA ASP A 126 -6.33 -3.94 13.94
C ASP A 126 -5.97 -4.00 12.44
N ILE A 127 -5.01 -4.86 12.12
CA ILE A 127 -4.71 -5.26 10.74
C ILE A 127 -5.12 -6.72 10.57
N THR A 128 -6.02 -6.99 9.64
CA THR A 128 -6.46 -8.34 9.29
C THR A 128 -6.21 -8.64 7.82
N GLN A 129 -5.37 -9.64 7.54
CA GLN A 129 -5.14 -10.16 6.19
C GLN A 129 -5.61 -11.61 6.10
N VAL A 130 -6.56 -11.88 5.21
CA VAL A 130 -7.06 -13.24 4.91
C VAL A 130 -6.91 -13.51 3.43
N VAL A 131 -5.95 -14.37 3.08
CA VAL A 131 -5.52 -14.62 1.71
C VAL A 131 -5.54 -16.11 1.44
N ASP A 132 -6.24 -16.53 0.38
CA ASP A 132 -6.37 -17.92 -0.04
C ASP A 132 -5.84 -18.15 -1.46
N GLY A 133 -5.39 -19.37 -1.76
CA GLY A 133 -4.89 -19.77 -3.09
C GLY A 133 -3.54 -19.13 -3.42
N GLU A 134 -3.19 -18.94 -4.68
CA GLU A 134 -1.88 -18.37 -5.08
C GLU A 134 -1.81 -16.84 -4.97
N SER A 135 -2.67 -16.25 -4.14
CA SER A 135 -2.82 -14.80 -3.99
C SER A 135 -1.83 -14.17 -3.00
N SER A 136 -1.69 -12.86 -3.06
CA SER A 136 -0.85 -12.09 -2.16
C SER A 136 -1.56 -10.87 -1.57
N ALA A 137 -1.28 -10.58 -0.29
CA ALA A 137 -1.60 -9.31 0.34
C ALA A 137 -0.33 -8.73 0.98
N GLU A 138 -0.02 -7.48 0.63
CA GLU A 138 1.08 -6.72 1.21
C GLU A 138 0.53 -5.43 1.83
N LEU A 139 0.93 -5.17 3.08
CA LEU A 139 0.61 -3.95 3.80
C LEU A 139 1.90 -3.27 4.24
N HIS A 140 1.95 -1.96 4.05
CA HIS A 140 3.04 -1.09 4.40
C HIS A 140 2.52 0.03 5.30
N VAL A 141 2.99 0.10 6.54
CA VAL A 141 2.66 1.14 7.50
C VAL A 141 3.94 1.84 7.89
N GLY A 142 4.13 3.05 7.38
CA GLY A 142 5.29 3.86 7.74
C GLY A 142 6.59 3.20 7.33
N SER A 143 6.68 2.72 6.09
CA SER A 143 7.88 2.08 5.57
C SER A 143 8.54 2.89 4.46
N MET A 144 9.78 2.52 4.14
CA MET A 144 10.41 2.90 2.89
C MET A 144 10.94 1.66 2.20
N MET A 145 10.80 1.63 0.88
CA MET A 145 11.27 0.52 0.07
C MET A 145 11.89 1.01 -1.23
N THR A 146 12.99 0.37 -1.61
CA THR A 146 13.59 0.52 -2.93
C THR A 146 13.72 -0.84 -3.61
N ASP A 147 13.47 -0.89 -4.92
CA ASP A 147 13.59 -2.15 -5.67
C ASP A 147 15.05 -2.44 -6.07
N ASN A 148 15.91 -1.41 -6.18
CA ASN A 148 17.29 -1.54 -6.68
C ASN A 148 18.23 -0.37 -6.31
N GLY A 149 17.93 0.43 -5.29
CA GLY A 149 18.84 1.53 -4.92
C GLY A 149 19.03 1.67 -3.42
N THR A 150 19.29 2.89 -2.97
CA THR A 150 19.77 3.13 -1.61
C THR A 150 18.82 3.98 -0.80
N ILE A 151 18.67 3.59 0.47
CA ILE A 151 18.03 4.40 1.50
C ILE A 151 19.14 4.91 2.41
N GLU A 152 19.34 6.23 2.44
CA GLU A 152 20.40 6.86 3.22
C GLU A 152 19.83 7.94 4.13
N ASN A 153 20.30 8.00 5.37
CA ASN A 153 19.92 9.01 6.36
C ASN A 153 18.40 9.23 6.49
N SER A 154 17.61 8.17 6.29
CA SER A 154 16.15 8.25 6.24
C SER A 154 15.52 7.52 7.42
N THR A 155 14.32 7.94 7.81
CA THR A 155 13.61 7.41 8.99
C THR A 155 12.21 6.93 8.60
N ALA A 156 11.95 5.65 8.86
CA ALA A 156 10.62 5.05 8.70
C ALA A 156 10.05 4.69 10.08
N ILE A 157 8.84 5.17 10.37
CA ILE A 157 8.14 4.93 11.63
C ILE A 157 6.75 4.40 11.31
N GLY A 158 6.47 3.17 11.73
CA GLY A 158 5.17 2.56 11.63
C GLY A 158 4.58 2.31 13.01
N PHE A 159 3.28 2.53 13.14
CA PHE A 159 2.52 2.23 14.34
C PHE A 159 1.25 1.45 14.01
N VAL A 160 0.97 0.42 14.81
CA VAL A 160 -0.29 -0.33 14.78
C VAL A 160 -0.77 -0.39 16.22
N GLY A 161 -1.96 0.17 16.48
CA GLY A 161 -2.54 0.25 17.82
C GLY A 161 -3.13 -1.08 18.28
N GLY A 162 -3.63 -1.88 17.34
CA GLY A 162 -4.21 -3.20 17.57
C GLY A 162 -3.30 -4.36 17.18
N ASP A 163 -3.93 -5.50 16.91
CA ASP A 163 -3.27 -6.74 16.52
C ASP A 163 -3.01 -6.80 15.01
N VAL A 164 -1.92 -7.48 14.62
CA VAL A 164 -1.66 -7.85 13.22
C VAL A 164 -1.97 -9.32 13.04
N THR A 165 -3.13 -9.61 12.46
CA THR A 165 -3.58 -10.98 12.17
C THR A 165 -3.40 -11.30 10.69
N GLN A 166 -2.61 -12.34 10.40
CA GLN A 166 -2.36 -12.79 9.03
C GLN A 166 -2.73 -14.26 8.90
N ARG A 167 -3.60 -14.55 7.93
CA ARG A 167 -3.96 -15.90 7.53
C ARG A 167 -3.72 -16.04 6.03
N ALA A 168 -2.73 -16.86 5.67
CA ALA A 168 -2.45 -17.26 4.32
C ALA A 168 -2.67 -18.77 4.18
N THR A 169 -3.44 -19.21 3.18
CA THR A 169 -3.67 -20.64 2.91
C THR A 169 -3.21 -21.03 1.50
N ASN A 170 -2.85 -22.30 1.30
CA ASN A 170 -2.62 -22.91 -0.02
C ASN A 170 -1.84 -22.06 -1.03
N GLY A 171 -0.55 -21.79 -0.76
CA GLY A 171 0.32 -21.04 -1.69
C GLY A 171 0.23 -19.51 -1.53
N ALA A 172 -0.69 -19.01 -0.71
CA ALA A 172 -0.88 -17.58 -0.50
C ALA A 172 0.29 -16.94 0.25
N LYS A 173 0.44 -15.63 0.07
CA LYS A 173 1.39 -14.80 0.82
C LYS A 173 0.65 -13.65 1.48
N ALA A 174 0.84 -13.49 2.78
CA ALA A 174 0.40 -12.30 3.51
C ALA A 174 1.63 -11.70 4.19
N SER A 175 1.88 -10.42 3.96
CA SER A 175 2.99 -9.69 4.59
C SER A 175 2.53 -8.32 5.04
N ALA A 176 3.05 -7.89 6.18
CA ALA A 176 2.85 -6.57 6.74
C ALA A 176 4.20 -6.03 7.16
N ARG A 177 4.46 -4.77 6.85
CA ARG A 177 5.69 -4.07 7.19
C ARG A 177 5.33 -2.82 7.97
N VAL A 178 5.91 -2.69 9.15
CA VAL A 178 5.62 -1.60 10.08
C VAL A 178 6.96 -0.96 10.46
N GLY A 179 7.17 0.30 10.10
CA GLY A 179 8.40 1.01 10.47
C GLY A 179 9.67 0.43 9.85
N SER A 180 9.61 -0.04 8.60
CA SER A 180 10.72 -0.76 7.96
C SER A 180 11.43 0.06 6.90
N LEU A 181 12.75 -0.12 6.77
CA LEU A 181 13.54 0.28 5.61
C LEU A 181 13.97 -0.99 4.85
N ARG A 182 13.74 -1.05 3.54
CA ARG A 182 14.17 -2.19 2.70
C ARG A 182 14.78 -1.75 1.38
#